data_AF-A0AAV2PMS6-F1
#
_entry.id   AF-A0AAV2PMS6-F1
#
_cell.length_a   1.000
_cell.length_b   1.000
_cell.length_c   1.000
_cell.angle_alpha   90.00
_cell.angle_beta   90.00
_cell.angle_gamma   90.00
#
_symmetry.space_group_name_H-M   'P 1'
#
loop_
_entity.id
_entity.type
_entity.pdbx_description
1 polymer ?
#
loop_
_entity_poly.entity_id
_entity_poly.type
_entity_poly.pdbx_seq_one_letter_code
_entity_poly.pdbx_strand_id
1 'polypeptide(L)'
;MTAGELKFALEVETVLNTIPQPEYRQLVVEALMVLSLVTEYHVTAWLGDIVSAQDIVHVANNIFLQDQRAQDGDATGCCARDKRELGVAGGLACGGAAYICLHFYDSAPSG
;
A
#
# COMPACT_ATOMS: atom_id res chain seq x y z
N MET A 1 -12.67 14.70 -21.44
CA MET A 1 -13.53 13.81 -20.65
C MET A 1 -14.72 13.37 -21.48
N THR A 2 -14.68 12.15 -21.99
CA THR A 2 -15.83 11.49 -22.62
C THR A 2 -16.78 10.98 -21.54
N ALA A 3 -18.05 10.71 -21.89
CA ALA A 3 -19.01 10.14 -20.95
C ALA A 3 -18.59 8.76 -20.39
N GLY A 4 -17.71 8.04 -21.10
CA GLY A 4 -17.12 6.78 -20.63
C GLY A 4 -16.02 6.98 -19.58
N GLU A 5 -15.15 7.97 -19.77
CA GLU A 5 -14.08 8.30 -18.82
C GLU A 5 -14.64 8.77 -17.47
N LEU A 6 -15.73 9.55 -17.49
CA LEU A 6 -16.40 10.00 -16.27
C LEU A 6 -17.01 8.82 -15.48
N LYS A 7 -17.57 7.82 -16.17
CA LYS A 7 -18.12 6.61 -15.52
C LYS A 7 -17.02 5.78 -14.89
N PHE A 8 -15.90 5.57 -15.59
CA PHE A 8 -14.77 4.83 -15.05
C PHE A 8 -14.19 5.50 -13.80
N ALA A 9 -13.97 6.81 -13.83
CA ALA A 9 -13.45 7.55 -12.68
C ALA A 9 -14.36 7.43 -11.45
N LEU A 10 -15.67 7.50 -11.64
CA LEU A 10 -16.65 7.39 -10.55
C LEU A 10 -16.70 5.97 -9.95
N GLU A 11 -16.55 4.93 -10.78
CA GLU A 11 -16.46 3.54 -10.31
C GLU A 11 -15.17 3.32 -9.48
N VAL A 12 -14.03 3.83 -9.96
CA VAL A 12 -12.75 3.77 -9.22
C VAL A 12 -12.87 4.51 -7.88
N GLU A 13 -13.45 5.71 -7.87
CA GLU A 13 -13.70 6.47 -6.66
C GLU A 13 -14.63 5.71 -5.70
N THR A 14 -15.69 5.08 -6.21
CA THR A 14 -16.62 4.29 -5.40
C THR A 14 -15.90 3.11 -4.72
N VAL A 15 -15.05 2.39 -5.46
CA VAL A 15 -14.23 1.30 -4.90
C VAL A 15 -13.26 1.82 -3.84
N LEU A 16 -12.54 2.89 -4.10
CA LEU A 16 -11.61 3.49 -3.12
C LEU A 16 -12.34 3.98 -1.86
N ASN A 17 -13.55 4.51 -2.00
CA ASN A 17 -14.38 4.95 -0.88
C ASN A 17 -14.87 3.81 0.01
N THR A 18 -14.80 2.56 -0.44
CA THR A 18 -15.09 1.38 0.42
C THR A 18 -14.00 1.11 1.45
N ILE A 19 -12.79 1.66 1.27
CA ILE A 19 -11.66 1.48 2.20
C ILE A 19 -11.84 2.45 3.37
N PRO A 20 -12.13 2.00 4.60
CA PRO A 20 -12.52 2.90 5.68
C PRO A 20 -11.33 3.62 6.32
N GLN A 21 -10.11 3.09 6.22
CA GLN A 21 -8.91 3.73 6.77
C GLN A 21 -8.25 4.64 5.73
N PRO A 22 -8.15 5.95 5.98
CA PRO A 22 -7.65 6.91 5.00
C PRO A 22 -6.17 6.67 4.64
N GLU A 23 -5.35 6.25 5.60
CA GLU A 23 -3.92 5.98 5.39
C GLU A 23 -3.72 4.80 4.43
N TYR A 24 -4.48 3.72 4.64
CA TYR A 24 -4.44 2.56 3.75
C TYR A 24 -5.04 2.88 2.37
N ARG A 25 -6.11 3.67 2.31
CA ARG A 25 -6.68 4.16 1.06
C ARG A 25 -5.66 4.94 0.23
N GLN A 26 -4.88 5.81 0.88
CA GLN A 26 -3.83 6.59 0.22
C GLN A 26 -2.77 5.68 -0.41
N LEU A 27 -2.31 4.63 0.30
CA LEU A 27 -1.35 3.67 -0.27
C LEU A 27 -1.89 2.96 -1.51
N VAL A 28 -3.19 2.63 -1.54
CA VAL A 28 -3.80 2.01 -2.72
C VAL A 28 -3.84 3.01 -3.89
N VAL A 29 -4.15 4.27 -3.64
CA VAL A 29 -4.10 5.33 -4.66
C VAL A 29 -2.68 5.47 -5.22
N GLU A 30 -1.68 5.50 -4.35
CA GLU A 30 -0.28 5.57 -4.77
C GLU A 30 0.17 4.34 -5.56
N ALA A 31 -0.25 3.14 -5.20
CA ALA A 31 0.01 1.93 -5.97
C ALA A 31 -0.59 2.02 -7.38
N LEU A 32 -1.80 2.56 -7.54
CA LEU A 32 -2.41 2.81 -8.85
C LEU A 32 -1.65 3.88 -9.65
N MET A 33 -1.11 4.91 -8.99
CA MET A 33 -0.24 5.89 -9.65
C MET A 33 1.06 5.23 -10.16
N VAL A 34 1.73 4.42 -9.33
CA VAL A 34 2.94 3.70 -9.73
C VAL A 34 2.67 2.77 -10.92
N LEU A 35 1.55 2.04 -10.92
CA LEU A 35 1.15 1.21 -12.06
C LEU A 35 0.96 2.02 -13.34
N SER A 36 0.37 3.22 -13.23
CA SER A 36 0.21 4.14 -14.36
C SER A 36 1.58 4.56 -14.92
N LEU A 37 2.54 4.89 -14.04
CA LEU A 37 3.91 5.23 -14.45
C LEU A 37 4.63 4.05 -15.12
N VAL A 38 4.47 2.84 -14.61
CA VAL A 38 5.05 1.62 -15.21
C VAL A 38 4.56 1.44 -16.65
N THR A 39 3.28 1.70 -16.91
CA THR A 39 2.72 1.67 -18.28
C THR A 39 3.22 2.80 -19.16
N GLU A 40 3.29 4.03 -18.61
CA GLU A 40 3.70 5.23 -19.34
C GLU A 40 5.17 5.16 -19.77
N TYR A 41 6.06 4.66 -18.90
CA TYR A 41 7.48 4.52 -19.20
C TYR A 41 7.84 3.20 -19.89
N HIS A 42 6.85 2.38 -20.28
CA HIS A 42 7.06 1.09 -20.92
C HIS A 42 8.06 0.19 -20.18
N VAL A 43 8.03 0.19 -18.85
CA VAL A 43 8.99 -0.57 -18.01
C VAL A 43 8.87 -2.08 -18.23
N THR A 44 7.66 -2.55 -18.59
CA THR A 44 7.39 -3.93 -19.01
C THR A 44 6.44 -3.96 -20.21
N ALA A 45 6.59 -4.96 -21.07
CA ALA A 45 5.68 -5.19 -22.19
C ALA A 45 4.32 -5.75 -21.77
N TRP A 46 4.22 -6.36 -20.57
CA TRP A 46 3.00 -6.93 -20.03
C TRP A 46 3.01 -6.92 -18.50
N LEU A 47 1.87 -6.55 -17.90
CA LEU A 47 1.68 -6.43 -16.45
C LEU A 47 0.95 -7.63 -15.82
N GLY A 48 0.42 -8.54 -16.64
CA GLY A 48 -0.51 -9.57 -16.20
C GLY A 48 -1.95 -9.28 -16.59
N ASP A 49 -2.82 -10.27 -16.43
CA ASP A 49 -4.25 -10.14 -16.73
C ASP A 49 -5.02 -9.43 -15.60
N ILE A 50 -4.68 -9.73 -14.35
CA ILE A 50 -5.27 -9.09 -13.16
C ILE A 50 -4.13 -8.68 -12.24
N VAL A 51 -4.09 -7.39 -11.90
CA VAL A 51 -3.11 -6.81 -10.97
C VAL A 51 -3.84 -6.28 -9.74
N SER A 52 -3.49 -6.82 -8.57
CA SER A 52 -4.06 -6.41 -7.29
C SER A 52 -3.25 -5.27 -6.69
N ALA A 53 -3.84 -4.07 -6.63
CA ALA A 53 -3.22 -2.92 -5.96
C ALA A 53 -2.97 -3.18 -4.47
N GLN A 54 -3.85 -3.94 -3.82
CA GLN A 54 -3.68 -4.36 -2.43
C GLN A 54 -2.44 -5.26 -2.25
N ASP A 55 -2.23 -6.23 -3.15
CA ASP A 55 -1.07 -7.12 -3.05
C ASP A 55 0.24 -6.34 -3.26
N ILE A 56 0.24 -5.35 -4.16
CA ILE A 56 1.38 -4.44 -4.35
C ILE A 56 1.72 -3.72 -3.04
N VAL A 57 0.72 -3.15 -2.34
CA VAL A 57 0.91 -2.47 -1.06
C VAL A 57 1.48 -3.42 0.00
N HIS A 58 0.95 -4.65 0.09
CA HIS A 58 1.46 -5.64 1.04
C HIS A 58 2.89 -6.09 0.73
N VAL A 59 3.23 -6.29 -0.54
CA VAL A 59 4.60 -6.62 -0.97
C VAL A 59 5.54 -5.46 -0.66
N ALA A 60 5.16 -4.23 -0.96
CA ALA A 60 5.95 -3.03 -0.65
C ALA A 60 6.19 -2.89 0.85
N ASN A 61 5.17 -3.10 1.68
CA ASN A 61 5.32 -3.11 3.14
C ASN A 61 6.28 -4.23 3.61
N ASN A 62 6.26 -5.42 2.99
CA ASN A 62 7.20 -6.48 3.34
C ASN A 62 8.64 -6.13 2.96
N ILE A 63 8.87 -5.48 1.81
CA ILE A 63 10.18 -4.97 1.39
C ILE A 63 10.66 -3.92 2.40
N PHE A 64 9.82 -2.93 2.73
CA PHE A 64 10.11 -1.93 3.76
C PHE A 64 10.52 -2.58 5.09
N LEU A 65 9.79 -3.59 5.58
CA LEU A 65 10.15 -4.28 6.83
C LEU A 65 11.48 -5.03 6.75
N GLN A 66 11.86 -5.55 5.59
CA GLN A 66 13.18 -6.15 5.39
C GLN A 66 14.28 -5.08 5.46
N ASP A 67 14.07 -3.93 4.82
CA ASP A 67 15.01 -2.82 4.84
C ASP A 67 15.18 -2.25 6.25
N GLN A 68 14.08 -2.11 7.00
CA GLN A 68 14.10 -1.65 8.40
C GLN A 68 14.89 -2.61 9.29
N ARG A 69 14.79 -3.93 9.09
CA ARG A 69 15.63 -4.90 9.82
C ARG A 69 17.10 -4.79 9.46
N ALA A 70 17.40 -4.60 8.18
CA ALA A 70 18.78 -4.52 7.71
C ALA A 70 19.50 -3.26 8.21
N GLN A 71 18.76 -2.17 8.42
CA GLN A 71 19.29 -0.85 8.79
C GLN A 71 19.03 -0.46 10.24
N ASP A 72 18.41 -1.34 11.04
CA ASP A 72 17.94 -1.07 12.40
C ASP A 72 17.07 0.20 12.51
N GLY A 73 16.11 0.33 11.59
CA GLY A 73 15.20 1.47 11.50
C GLY A 73 14.03 1.42 12.50
N ASP A 74 13.26 2.51 12.62
CA ASP A 74 12.21 2.68 13.64
C ASP A 74 11.20 1.53 13.72
N ALA A 75 10.90 0.87 12.60
CA ALA A 75 9.97 -0.24 12.58
C ALA A 75 10.47 -1.49 13.34
N THR A 76 11.78 -1.62 13.63
CA THR A 76 12.33 -2.72 14.45
C THR A 76 11.82 -2.68 15.88
N GLY A 77 11.40 -1.52 16.36
CA GLY A 77 10.74 -1.35 17.66
C GLY A 77 9.38 -2.03 17.76
N CYS A 78 8.75 -2.37 16.63
CA CYS A 78 7.37 -2.87 16.62
C CYS A 78 7.06 -3.91 15.53
N CYS A 79 6.95 -3.52 14.25
CA CYS A 79 6.41 -4.37 13.19
C CYS A 79 7.49 -5.18 12.43
N ALA A 80 8.76 -4.76 12.50
CA ALA A 80 9.89 -5.41 11.84
C ALA A 80 10.65 -6.40 12.75
N ARG A 81 9.99 -6.96 13.77
CA ARG A 81 10.56 -7.99 14.66
C ARG A 81 10.45 -9.39 14.03
N ASP A 82 11.22 -10.34 14.54
CA ASP A 82 11.16 -11.76 14.12
C ASP A 82 9.81 -12.41 14.48
N LYS A 83 9.24 -12.00 15.62
CA LYS A 83 7.89 -12.37 16.02
C LYS A 83 6.98 -11.18 15.77
N ARG A 84 6.05 -11.31 14.81
CA ARG A 84 4.94 -10.35 14.67
C ARG A 84 4.08 -10.46 15.91
N GLU A 85 4.28 -9.54 16.84
CA GLU A 85 3.42 -9.42 18.02
C GLU A 85 2.08 -8.82 17.56
N LEU A 86 1.02 -9.61 17.77
CA LEU A 86 -0.35 -9.13 17.61
C LEU A 86 -0.66 -8.24 18.82
N GLY A 87 -1.16 -7.04 18.57
CA GLY A 87 -1.68 -6.16 19.60
C GLY A 87 -2.90 -6.75 20.29
N VAL A 88 -3.28 -6.15 21.42
CA VAL A 88 -4.37 -6.61 22.31
C VAL A 88 -5.72 -6.79 21.58
N ALA A 89 -5.92 -6.10 20.45
CA ALA A 89 -7.13 -6.15 19.63
C ALA A 89 -6.99 -7.00 18.34
N GLY A 90 -5.94 -7.83 18.21
CA GLY A 90 -5.72 -8.68 17.03
C GLY A 90 -5.14 -7.96 15.81
N GLY A 91 -4.72 -6.70 15.95
CA GLY A 91 -3.99 -5.93 14.93
C GLY A 91 -2.47 -6.03 15.11
N LEU A 92 -1.70 -5.28 14.32
CA LEU A 92 -0.26 -5.14 14.54
C LEU A 92 0.02 -4.40 15.86
N ALA A 93 1.10 -4.75 16.57
CA ALA A 93 1.52 -4.03 17.77
C ALA A 93 1.69 -2.51 17.56
N CYS A 94 2.07 -2.10 16.35
CA CYS A 94 2.23 -0.71 15.95
C CYS A 94 0.93 0.02 15.56
N GLY A 95 -0.23 -0.63 15.62
CA GLY A 95 -1.53 0.02 15.35
C GLY A 95 -1.82 0.29 13.86
N GLY A 96 -1.01 -0.21 12.94
CA GLY A 96 -1.27 -0.03 11.51
C GLY A 96 -2.50 -0.82 11.03
N ALA A 97 -3.28 -0.21 10.14
CA ALA A 97 -4.46 -0.81 9.53
C ALA A 97 -4.10 -1.84 8.44
N ALA A 98 -5.05 -2.70 8.07
CA ALA A 98 -4.92 -3.66 6.97
C ALA A 98 -3.63 -4.49 7.00
N TYR A 99 -3.08 -4.81 8.18
CA TYR A 99 -1.80 -5.52 8.33
C TYR A 99 -0.59 -4.83 7.67
N ILE A 100 -0.65 -3.51 7.50
CA ILE A 100 0.45 -2.66 7.07
C ILE A 100 1.09 -1.99 8.29
N CYS A 101 2.41 -1.88 8.30
CA CYS A 101 3.17 -1.24 9.37
C CYS A 101 2.80 0.24 9.48
N LEU A 102 2.62 0.76 10.71
CA LEU A 102 2.32 2.19 10.91
C LEU A 102 3.40 3.09 10.29
N HIS A 103 4.68 2.78 10.52
CA HIS A 103 5.81 3.52 9.95
C HIS A 103 5.88 3.47 8.42
N PHE A 104 5.19 2.52 7.77
CA PHE A 104 5.14 2.48 6.31
C PHE A 104 4.24 3.59 5.76
N TYR A 105 3.19 3.98 6.47
CA TYR A 105 2.32 5.10 6.05
C TYR A 105 3.09 6.43 5.98
N ASP A 106 4.04 6.65 6.89
CA ASP A 106 4.89 7.85 6.92
C ASP A 106 6.00 7.82 5.85
N SER A 107 6.32 6.64 5.31
CA SER A 107 7.34 6.46 4.26
C SER A 107 6.79 6.65 2.85
N ALA A 108 5.46 6.72 2.72
CA ALA A 108 4.79 6.99 1.47
C ALA A 108 5.18 8.41 0.99
N PRO A 109 5.41 8.64 -0.32
CA PRO A 109 5.89 9.92 -0.89
C PRO A 109 5.02 11.16 -0.61
N SER A 110 3.92 11.00 0.14
CA SER A 110 3.02 12.07 0.59
C SER A 110 3.42 12.74 1.91
N GLY A 111 4.53 12.33 2.55
CA GLY A 111 5.09 12.93 3.77
C GLY A 111 5.99 14.14 3.53
#